data_AF-A0A934RH41-F1
#
_entry.id   AF-A0A934RH41-F1
#
_cell.length_a   1.000
_cell.length_b   1.000
_cell.length_c   1.000
_cell.angle_alpha   90.00
_cell.angle_beta   90.00
_cell.angle_gamma   90.00
#
_symmetry.space_group_name_H-M   'P 1'
#
loop_
_entity.id
_entity.type
_entity.pdbx_description
1 polymer ?
#
loop_
_entity_poly.entity_id
_entity_poly.type
_entity_poly.pdbx_seq_one_letter_code
_entity_poly.pdbx_strand_id
1 'polypeptide(L)'
;MRFLFLSLLLLAPLSARADQAVDELLAAFQTQLESGGDITQLCNSLENAEPKTLNALSTALNKAWPGVRDRYLSALTAAAKQGVTGDRAAASRRVRELRGEFMAVYGLGEAQMKPLLKSKSMPALKELRKLLEPTPDEVIAGASDEVKALRSAATKLARFRDAALDAALSTTPTDSMSSLKASEKEIAASAGDLPRDGLKILEKNRKIAENDGVPADEAKGVEECNRWRLYVGLNALVLDPELCEASRDHSTDMKEKGFFAHESPVPGKKTPWDRAKNFGTTSSGENIYMGSTDPHGANTGWFYSPGHHKNMFNRGHSRIGLGRAGGHWTQMFGR
;
A
#
# COMPACT_ATOMS: atom_id res chain seq x y z
N MET A 1 23.31 -29.20 -4.04
CA MET A 1 23.45 -28.11 -3.05
C MET A 1 22.33 -28.17 -1.99
N ARG A 2 22.18 -29.34 -1.35
CA ARG A 2 21.56 -29.45 -0.01
C ARG A 2 22.67 -29.10 1.01
N PHE A 3 22.34 -28.59 2.19
CA PHE A 3 23.27 -28.31 3.32
C PHE A 3 23.83 -26.89 3.51
N LEU A 4 23.01 -25.85 3.45
CA LEU A 4 23.34 -24.57 4.14
C LEU A 4 22.14 -23.80 4.72
N PHE A 5 20.92 -24.32 4.61
CA PHE A 5 19.70 -23.63 5.07
C PHE A 5 19.22 -24.20 6.40
N LEU A 6 19.15 -23.30 7.40
CA LEU A 6 18.57 -23.51 8.72
C LEU A 6 19.28 -24.49 9.66
N SER A 7 20.60 -24.35 9.81
CA SER A 7 21.11 -24.37 11.19
C SER A 7 20.65 -23.08 11.88
N LEU A 8 19.35 -22.98 12.19
CA LEU A 8 18.86 -22.10 13.25
C LEU A 8 19.40 -22.70 14.57
N LEU A 9 20.71 -22.61 14.73
CA LEU A 9 21.44 -22.90 15.95
C LEU A 9 20.96 -21.87 16.96
N LEU A 10 19.83 -22.15 17.63
CA LEU A 10 19.42 -21.50 18.88
C LEU A 10 18.24 -22.21 19.58
N LEU A 11 18.04 -23.50 19.34
CA LEU A 11 17.30 -24.38 20.25
C LEU A 11 18.20 -25.55 20.64
N ALA A 12 19.43 -25.24 21.08
CA ALA A 12 20.17 -26.21 21.89
C ALA A 12 19.29 -26.57 23.11
N PRO A 13 19.28 -27.84 23.54
CA PRO A 13 18.45 -28.25 24.67
C PRO A 13 18.77 -27.32 25.84
N LEU A 14 17.75 -26.64 26.35
CA LEU A 14 17.85 -25.82 27.55
C LEU A 14 18.23 -26.76 28.71
N SER A 15 19.54 -26.92 28.91
CA SER A 15 20.23 -27.52 30.06
C SER A 15 19.38 -28.47 30.93
N ALA A 16 19.52 -29.79 30.73
CA ALA A 16 19.32 -30.90 31.70
C ALA A 16 18.07 -30.94 32.64
N ARG A 17 17.12 -30.01 32.50
CA ARG A 17 15.83 -29.91 33.20
C ARG A 17 14.79 -29.16 32.34
N ALA A 18 14.91 -29.21 31.01
CA ALA A 18 13.85 -28.75 30.14
C ALA A 18 12.62 -29.65 30.32
N ASP A 19 11.46 -29.02 30.39
CA ASP A 19 10.17 -29.69 30.32
C ASP A 19 10.06 -30.39 28.96
N GLN A 20 9.90 -31.72 28.96
CA GLN A 20 9.83 -32.55 27.75
C GLN A 20 8.83 -31.99 26.73
N ALA A 21 7.73 -31.39 27.21
CA ALA A 21 6.73 -30.77 26.36
C ALA A 21 7.27 -29.58 25.55
N VAL A 22 8.21 -28.81 26.10
CA VAL A 22 8.84 -27.68 25.38
C VAL A 22 9.72 -28.22 24.25
N ASP A 23 10.52 -29.25 24.51
CA ASP A 23 11.40 -29.84 23.50
C ASP A 23 10.58 -30.48 22.36
N GLU A 24 9.45 -31.11 22.66
CA GLU A 24 8.52 -31.66 21.65
C GLU A 24 7.89 -30.55 20.78
N LEU A 25 7.43 -29.45 21.38
CA LEU A 25 6.87 -28.31 20.64
C LEU A 25 7.92 -27.65 19.73
N LEU A 26 9.15 -27.50 20.22
CA LEU A 26 10.26 -26.95 19.45
C LEU A 26 10.70 -27.88 18.31
N ALA A 27 10.73 -29.20 18.54
CA ALA A 27 11.04 -30.19 17.52
C ALA A 27 9.94 -30.26 16.43
N ALA A 28 8.67 -30.18 16.84
CA ALA A 28 7.55 -30.08 15.91
C ALA A 28 7.64 -28.81 15.06
N PHE A 29 7.96 -27.66 15.69
CA PHE A 29 8.16 -26.41 14.98
C PHE A 29 9.32 -26.50 13.97
N GLN A 30 10.47 -27.04 14.39
CA GLN A 30 11.64 -27.25 13.52
C GLN A 30 11.29 -28.14 12.33
N THR A 31 10.52 -29.21 12.54
CA THR A 31 10.04 -30.10 11.47
C THR A 31 9.20 -29.33 10.43
N GLN A 32 8.32 -28.42 10.87
CA GLN A 32 7.52 -27.59 9.95
C GLN A 32 8.36 -26.52 9.22
N LEU A 33 9.48 -26.07 9.81
CA LEU A 33 10.43 -25.21 9.13
C LEU A 33 11.15 -25.97 8.00
N GLU A 34 11.66 -27.16 8.29
CA GLU A 34 12.46 -27.96 7.35
C GLU A 34 11.62 -28.56 6.21
N SER A 35 10.42 -29.02 6.52
CA SER A 35 9.48 -29.56 5.51
C SER A 35 8.75 -28.48 4.71
N GLY A 36 8.84 -27.21 5.15
CA GLY A 36 8.06 -26.12 4.59
C GLY A 36 6.57 -26.16 4.99
N GLY A 37 6.15 -27.09 5.86
CA GLY A 37 4.76 -27.29 6.26
C GLY A 37 4.12 -26.13 7.03
N ASP A 38 2.81 -26.25 7.22
CA ASP A 38 1.98 -25.27 7.94
C ASP A 38 2.09 -25.46 9.46
N ILE A 39 2.02 -24.35 10.21
CA ILE A 39 2.14 -24.34 11.68
C ILE A 39 0.81 -24.07 12.39
N THR A 40 -0.31 -23.94 11.67
CA THR A 40 -1.61 -23.58 12.27
C THR A 40 -2.02 -24.57 13.35
N GLN A 41 -1.93 -25.88 13.07
CA GLN A 41 -2.27 -26.91 14.05
C GLN A 41 -1.37 -26.85 15.30
N LEU A 42 -0.07 -26.57 15.10
CA LEU A 42 0.88 -26.42 16.20
C LEU A 42 0.63 -25.16 17.03
N CYS A 43 0.19 -24.07 16.42
CA CYS A 43 -0.20 -22.87 17.16
C CYS A 43 -1.46 -23.13 18.00
N ASN A 44 -2.47 -23.78 17.42
CA ASN A 44 -3.72 -24.10 18.12
C ASN A 44 -3.49 -25.07 19.30
N SER A 45 -2.50 -25.96 19.22
CA SER A 45 -2.21 -26.87 20.34
C SER A 45 -1.71 -26.15 21.60
N LEU A 46 -1.22 -24.90 21.49
CA LEU A 46 -0.72 -24.12 22.62
C LEU A 46 -1.83 -23.72 23.61
N GLU A 47 -3.09 -23.63 23.16
CA GLU A 47 -4.24 -23.29 24.01
C GLU A 47 -4.43 -24.30 25.16
N ASN A 48 -3.98 -25.54 24.97
CA ASN A 48 -4.10 -26.63 25.94
C ASN A 48 -2.80 -26.91 26.70
N ALA A 49 -1.73 -26.13 26.47
CA ALA A 49 -0.44 -26.34 27.10
C ALA A 49 -0.42 -25.78 28.53
N GLU A 50 0.37 -26.40 29.42
CA GLU A 50 0.47 -25.92 30.79
C GLU A 50 1.13 -24.53 30.85
N PRO A 51 0.71 -23.64 31.78
CA PRO A 51 1.30 -22.30 31.93
C PRO A 51 2.82 -22.31 32.11
N LYS A 52 3.37 -23.33 32.78
CA LYS A 52 4.82 -23.48 32.97
C LYS A 52 5.53 -23.76 31.64
N THR A 53 4.97 -24.67 30.83
CA THR A 53 5.46 -25.00 29.49
C THR A 53 5.39 -23.76 28.58
N LEU A 54 4.28 -23.03 28.59
CA LEU A 54 4.08 -21.81 27.79
C LEU A 54 5.07 -20.70 28.15
N ASN A 55 5.38 -20.50 29.44
CA ASN A 55 6.38 -19.53 29.88
C ASN A 55 7.81 -19.92 29.46
N ALA A 56 8.16 -21.20 29.59
CA ALA A 56 9.47 -21.70 29.16
C ALA A 56 9.63 -21.61 27.63
N LEU A 57 8.59 -22.00 26.87
CA LEU A 57 8.54 -21.86 25.42
C LEU A 57 8.69 -20.38 25.01
N SER A 58 7.89 -19.49 25.60
CA SER A 58 7.96 -18.05 25.32
C SER A 58 9.36 -17.48 25.57
N THR A 59 10.04 -17.93 26.64
CA THR A 59 11.43 -17.55 26.94
C THR A 59 12.40 -17.99 25.83
N ALA A 60 12.27 -19.24 25.37
CA ALA A 60 13.09 -19.77 24.28
C ALA A 60 12.85 -19.00 22.96
N LEU A 61 11.58 -18.76 22.61
CA LEU A 61 11.20 -18.04 21.41
C LEU A 61 11.65 -16.56 21.45
N ASN A 62 11.55 -15.90 22.61
CA ASN A 62 12.04 -14.54 22.82
C ASN A 62 13.56 -14.43 22.61
N LYS A 63 14.32 -15.46 23.01
CA LYS A 63 15.76 -15.52 22.80
C LYS A 63 16.13 -15.73 21.32
N ALA A 64 15.38 -16.56 20.61
CA ALA A 64 15.64 -16.88 19.20
C ALA A 64 15.18 -15.76 18.24
N TRP A 65 14.08 -15.07 18.56
CA TRP A 65 13.39 -14.14 17.66
C TRP A 65 14.29 -13.05 17.06
N PRO A 66 15.07 -12.27 17.84
CA PRO A 66 15.90 -11.21 17.28
C PRO A 66 16.87 -11.71 16.21
N GLY A 67 17.54 -12.85 16.44
CA GLY A 67 18.52 -13.38 15.49
C GLY A 67 17.91 -13.80 14.15
N VAL A 68 16.73 -14.42 14.17
CA VAL A 68 16.03 -14.85 12.95
C VAL A 68 15.46 -13.65 12.20
N ARG A 69 14.80 -12.75 12.93
CA ARG A 69 14.25 -11.50 12.40
C ARG A 69 15.34 -10.66 11.74
N ASP A 70 16.43 -10.41 12.45
CA ASP A 70 17.48 -9.48 11.97
C ASP A 70 18.24 -10.06 10.80
N ARG A 71 18.50 -11.39 10.78
CA ARG A 71 19.08 -12.06 9.61
C ARG A 71 18.17 -11.93 8.39
N TYR A 72 16.87 -12.16 8.55
CA TYR A 72 15.91 -11.99 7.46
C TYR A 72 15.85 -10.54 6.97
N LEU A 73 15.64 -9.58 7.87
CA LEU A 73 15.51 -8.16 7.51
C LEU A 73 16.79 -7.62 6.88
N SER A 74 17.97 -8.05 7.33
CA SER A 74 19.25 -7.71 6.70
C SER A 74 19.34 -8.26 5.27
N ALA A 75 18.96 -9.52 5.06
CA ALA A 75 18.98 -10.14 3.73
C ALA A 75 17.96 -9.48 2.78
N LEU A 76 16.76 -9.17 3.28
CA LEU A 76 15.74 -8.44 2.52
C LEU A 76 16.21 -7.02 2.17
N THR A 77 16.86 -6.33 3.11
CA THR A 77 17.44 -5.00 2.87
C THR A 77 18.51 -5.05 1.78
N ALA A 78 19.36 -6.08 1.78
CA ALA A 78 20.35 -6.27 0.73
C ALA A 78 19.70 -6.53 -0.64
N ALA A 79 18.64 -7.34 -0.70
CA ALA A 79 17.87 -7.57 -1.92
C ALA A 79 17.18 -6.27 -2.41
N ALA A 80 16.55 -5.53 -1.51
CA ALA A 80 15.89 -4.26 -1.81
C ALA A 80 16.86 -3.21 -2.40
N LYS A 81 18.12 -3.17 -1.92
CA LYS A 81 19.17 -2.27 -2.45
C LYS A 81 19.54 -2.56 -3.91
N GLN A 82 19.39 -3.80 -4.36
CA GLN A 82 19.62 -4.16 -5.77
C GLN A 82 18.47 -3.67 -6.68
N GLY A 83 17.37 -3.19 -6.09
CA GLY A 83 16.15 -2.80 -6.79
C GLY A 83 15.33 -4.02 -7.22
N VAL A 84 14.05 -3.80 -7.52
CA VAL A 84 13.11 -4.86 -7.95
C VAL A 84 13.62 -5.66 -9.16
N THR A 85 14.46 -5.03 -9.99
CA THR A 85 15.04 -5.60 -11.21
C THR A 85 16.46 -6.13 -11.04
N GLY A 86 17.12 -5.90 -9.89
CA GLY A 86 18.55 -6.19 -9.69
C GLY A 86 19.52 -5.20 -10.35
N ASP A 87 19.02 -4.25 -11.15
CA ASP A 87 19.79 -3.18 -11.81
C ASP A 87 19.02 -1.85 -11.72
N ARG A 88 19.46 -0.97 -10.79
CA ARG A 88 18.84 0.34 -10.57
C ARG A 88 19.00 1.28 -11.78
N ALA A 89 20.11 1.20 -12.52
CA ALA A 89 20.32 2.04 -13.69
C ALA A 89 19.36 1.64 -14.83
N ALA A 90 19.14 0.33 -15.03
CA ALA A 90 18.12 -0.17 -15.93
C ALA A 90 16.70 0.24 -15.48
N ALA A 91 16.39 0.11 -14.18
CA ALA A 91 15.10 0.55 -13.65
C ALA A 91 14.86 2.05 -13.90
N SER A 92 15.84 2.91 -13.64
CA SER A 92 15.72 4.35 -13.91
C SER A 92 15.59 4.68 -15.40
N ARG A 93 16.25 3.95 -16.30
CA ARG A 93 16.02 4.07 -17.76
C ARG A 93 14.59 3.70 -18.11
N ARG A 94 14.12 2.55 -17.62
CA ARG A 94 12.77 2.07 -17.89
C ARG A 94 11.69 3.01 -17.36
N VAL A 95 11.88 3.59 -16.18
CA VAL A 95 10.99 4.65 -15.65
C VAL A 95 10.89 5.84 -16.60
N ARG A 96 12.01 6.30 -17.18
CA ARG A 96 11.98 7.42 -18.15
C ARG A 96 11.25 7.05 -19.43
N GLU A 97 11.48 5.85 -19.95
CA GLU A 97 10.78 5.32 -21.12
C GLU A 97 9.27 5.26 -20.89
N LEU A 98 8.84 4.62 -19.80
CA LEU A 98 7.43 4.48 -19.42
C LEU A 98 6.73 5.83 -19.23
N ARG A 99 7.40 6.80 -18.60
CA ARG A 99 6.90 8.18 -18.49
C ARG A 99 6.76 8.82 -19.87
N GLY A 100 7.72 8.61 -20.76
CA GLY A 100 7.68 9.06 -22.15
C GLY A 100 6.50 8.44 -22.91
N GLU A 101 6.31 7.12 -22.82
CA GLU A 101 5.19 6.38 -23.43
C GLU A 101 3.84 6.92 -22.92
N PHE A 102 3.71 7.11 -21.61
CA PHE A 102 2.51 7.67 -21.00
C PHE A 102 2.21 9.09 -21.53
N MET A 103 3.22 9.97 -21.51
CA MET A 103 3.07 11.36 -21.94
C MET A 103 2.82 11.50 -23.45
N ALA A 104 3.37 10.57 -24.25
CA ALA A 104 3.08 10.49 -25.67
C ALA A 104 1.59 10.19 -25.93
N VAL A 105 0.99 9.27 -25.17
CA VAL A 105 -0.46 9.00 -25.25
C VAL A 105 -1.27 10.20 -24.75
N TYR A 106 -0.88 10.80 -23.62
CA TYR A 106 -1.52 11.98 -23.05
C TYR A 106 -1.59 13.17 -24.05
N GLY A 107 -0.55 13.32 -24.88
CA GLY A 107 -0.47 14.38 -25.89
C GLY A 107 -1.41 14.23 -27.09
N LEU A 108 -2.09 13.09 -27.25
CA LEU A 108 -2.94 12.81 -28.40
C LEU A 108 -4.31 13.52 -28.34
N GLY A 109 -4.98 13.59 -29.48
CA GLY A 109 -6.41 13.89 -29.57
C GLY A 109 -7.25 12.76 -28.96
N GLU A 110 -8.47 13.06 -28.50
CA GLU A 110 -9.28 12.12 -27.72
C GLU A 110 -9.56 10.79 -28.43
N ALA A 111 -9.89 10.85 -29.73
CA ALA A 111 -10.18 9.66 -30.54
C ALA A 111 -8.98 8.71 -30.63
N GLN A 112 -7.77 9.26 -30.78
CA GLN A 112 -6.52 8.48 -30.83
C GLN A 112 -6.09 7.99 -29.45
N MET A 113 -6.34 8.80 -28.41
CA MET A 113 -5.98 8.47 -27.02
C MET A 113 -6.79 7.29 -26.49
N LYS A 114 -8.11 7.29 -26.69
CA LYS A 114 -9.05 6.33 -26.07
C LYS A 114 -8.61 4.85 -26.13
N PRO A 115 -8.26 4.26 -27.29
CA PRO A 115 -7.80 2.87 -27.34
C PRO A 115 -6.44 2.64 -26.67
N LEU A 116 -5.60 3.69 -26.59
CA LEU A 116 -4.25 3.63 -26.04
C LEU A 116 -4.22 3.76 -24.51
N LEU A 117 -5.26 4.33 -23.89
CA LEU A 117 -5.35 4.39 -22.43
C LEU A 117 -5.31 2.99 -21.79
N LYS A 118 -6.04 2.04 -22.37
CA LYS A 118 -6.09 0.65 -21.89
C LYS A 118 -4.89 -0.18 -22.36
N SER A 119 -4.44 0.00 -23.60
CA SER A 119 -3.39 -0.83 -24.19
C SER A 119 -1.97 -0.35 -23.92
N LYS A 120 -1.78 0.93 -23.56
CA LYS A 120 -0.46 1.53 -23.30
C LYS A 120 -0.38 2.24 -21.95
N SER A 121 -1.21 3.26 -21.70
CA SER A 121 -1.06 4.11 -20.51
C SER A 121 -1.24 3.35 -19.20
N MET A 122 -2.28 2.51 -19.07
CA MET A 122 -2.50 1.73 -17.85
C MET A 122 -1.40 0.68 -17.61
N PRO A 123 -0.98 -0.13 -18.62
CA PRO A 123 0.19 -0.99 -18.47
C PRO A 123 1.43 -0.21 -18.01
N ALA A 124 1.72 0.94 -18.63
CA ALA A 124 2.86 1.76 -18.26
C ALA A 124 2.76 2.27 -16.81
N LEU A 125 1.58 2.72 -16.39
CA LEU A 125 1.32 3.16 -15.01
C LEU A 125 1.52 2.02 -14.00
N LYS A 126 1.06 0.81 -14.31
CA LYS A 126 1.22 -0.37 -13.46
C LYS A 126 2.69 -0.75 -13.32
N GLU A 127 3.45 -0.70 -14.41
CA GLU A 127 4.90 -0.96 -14.40
C GLU A 127 5.66 0.12 -13.61
N LEU A 128 5.33 1.40 -13.81
CA LEU A 128 5.87 2.50 -13.03
C LEU A 128 5.61 2.32 -11.54
N ARG A 129 4.41 1.92 -11.14
CA ARG A 129 4.10 1.62 -9.73
C ARG A 129 4.99 0.50 -9.18
N LYS A 130 5.24 -0.57 -9.96
CA LYS A 130 6.16 -1.66 -9.53
C LYS A 130 7.56 -1.14 -9.28
N LEU A 131 8.06 -0.30 -10.18
CA LEU A 131 9.44 0.19 -10.14
C LEU A 131 9.65 1.29 -9.08
N LEU A 132 8.65 2.16 -8.88
CA LEU A 132 8.76 3.34 -8.03
C LEU A 132 8.23 3.12 -6.61
N GLU A 133 7.28 2.22 -6.43
CA GLU A 133 6.68 1.87 -5.14
C GLU A 133 6.36 0.36 -5.08
N PRO A 134 7.39 -0.49 -5.03
CA PRO A 134 7.19 -1.94 -4.92
C PRO A 134 6.55 -2.30 -3.59
N THR A 135 5.73 -3.35 -3.59
CA THR A 135 5.25 -3.94 -2.35
C THR A 135 6.31 -4.88 -1.76
N PRO A 136 6.23 -5.22 -0.46
CA PRO A 136 7.08 -6.25 0.13
C PRO A 136 7.09 -7.55 -0.68
N ASP A 137 5.92 -8.07 -1.04
CA ASP A 137 5.82 -9.34 -1.77
C ASP A 137 6.50 -9.27 -3.15
N GLU A 138 6.53 -8.10 -3.80
CA GLU A 138 7.23 -7.92 -5.07
C GLU A 138 8.76 -7.89 -4.90
N VAL A 139 9.24 -7.23 -3.85
CA VAL A 139 10.67 -7.26 -3.49
C VAL A 139 11.09 -8.70 -3.17
N ILE A 140 10.28 -9.42 -2.39
CA ILE A 140 10.54 -10.81 -2.00
C ILE A 140 10.46 -11.75 -3.20
N ALA A 141 9.51 -11.55 -4.12
CA ALA A 141 9.38 -12.38 -5.32
C ALA A 141 10.63 -12.32 -6.20
N GLY A 142 11.22 -11.12 -6.33
CA GLY A 142 12.48 -10.90 -7.04
C GLY A 142 13.75 -11.30 -6.27
N ALA A 143 13.63 -11.60 -4.97
CA ALA A 143 14.77 -11.99 -4.15
C ALA A 143 15.20 -13.46 -4.37
N SER A 144 16.40 -13.79 -3.88
CA SER A 144 16.95 -15.15 -3.94
C SER A 144 16.14 -16.13 -3.10
N ASP A 145 16.28 -17.43 -3.40
CA ASP A 145 15.66 -18.50 -2.61
C ASP A 145 16.11 -18.47 -1.14
N GLU A 146 17.31 -17.93 -0.88
CA GLU A 146 17.79 -17.67 0.47
C GLU A 146 16.88 -16.71 1.24
N VAL A 147 16.57 -15.55 0.66
CA VAL A 147 15.72 -14.53 1.29
C VAL A 147 14.30 -15.08 1.48
N LYS A 148 13.79 -15.85 0.52
CA LYS A 148 12.47 -16.49 0.60
C LYS A 148 12.41 -17.51 1.74
N ALA A 149 13.45 -18.33 1.91
CA ALA A 149 13.56 -19.27 3.03
C ALA A 149 13.65 -18.54 4.38
N LEU A 150 14.45 -17.47 4.47
CA LEU A 150 14.56 -16.63 5.66
C LEU A 150 13.22 -15.97 6.03
N ARG A 151 12.45 -15.48 5.05
CA ARG A 151 11.10 -14.96 5.29
C ARG A 151 10.18 -16.03 5.84
N SER A 152 10.18 -17.23 5.24
CA SER A 152 9.34 -18.34 5.69
C SER A 152 9.64 -18.67 7.16
N ALA A 153 10.93 -18.75 7.52
CA ALA A 153 11.35 -18.98 8.90
C ALA A 153 10.93 -17.85 9.85
N ALA A 154 11.17 -16.59 9.49
CA ALA A 154 10.82 -15.43 10.31
C ALA A 154 9.30 -15.30 10.50
N THR A 155 8.50 -15.49 9.46
CA THR A 155 7.04 -15.40 9.54
C THR A 155 6.42 -16.53 10.36
N LYS A 156 6.94 -17.76 10.25
CA LYS A 156 6.52 -18.89 11.08
C LYS A 156 6.90 -18.67 12.54
N LEU A 157 8.13 -18.22 12.81
CA LEU A 157 8.58 -17.95 14.19
C LEU A 157 7.78 -16.81 14.83
N ALA A 158 7.50 -15.74 14.08
CA ALA A 158 6.66 -14.64 14.54
C ALA A 158 5.27 -15.12 14.97
N ARG A 159 4.59 -15.91 14.13
CA ARG A 159 3.26 -16.47 14.45
C ARG A 159 3.32 -17.39 15.66
N PHE A 160 4.30 -18.28 15.72
CA PHE A 160 4.42 -19.23 16.82
C PHE A 160 4.72 -18.52 18.15
N ARG A 161 5.57 -17.48 18.12
CA ARG A 161 5.83 -16.62 19.28
C ARG A 161 4.57 -15.86 19.71
N ASP A 162 3.86 -15.23 18.78
CA ASP A 162 2.63 -14.48 19.09
C ASP A 162 1.58 -15.41 19.71
N ALA A 163 1.39 -16.62 19.17
CA ALA A 163 0.48 -17.62 19.72
C ALA A 163 0.90 -18.12 21.12
N ALA A 164 2.19 -18.34 21.36
CA ALA A 164 2.69 -18.77 22.68
C ALA A 164 2.53 -17.68 23.75
N LEU A 165 2.78 -16.42 23.39
CA LEU A 165 2.60 -15.29 24.30
C LEU A 165 1.13 -15.03 24.62
N ASP A 166 0.26 -15.17 23.62
CA ASP A 166 -1.20 -15.05 23.78
C ASP A 166 -1.75 -16.16 24.69
N ALA A 167 -1.40 -17.42 24.42
CA ALA A 167 -1.77 -18.56 25.26
C ALA A 167 -1.22 -18.44 26.70
N ALA A 168 -0.03 -17.86 26.87
CA ALA A 168 0.58 -17.62 28.18
C ALA A 168 -0.07 -16.46 28.97
N LEU A 169 -1.02 -15.72 28.36
CA LEU A 169 -1.54 -14.46 28.91
C LEU A 169 -0.40 -13.49 29.28
N SER A 170 0.64 -13.45 28.45
CA SER A 170 1.83 -12.66 28.71
C SER A 170 1.52 -11.16 28.62
N THR A 171 2.16 -10.36 29.47
CA THR A 171 2.16 -8.89 29.32
C THR A 171 3.08 -8.41 28.18
N THR A 172 3.85 -9.32 27.57
CA THR A 172 4.72 -9.00 26.43
C THR A 172 3.86 -8.81 25.17
N PRO A 173 4.10 -7.78 24.34
CA PRO A 173 3.35 -7.59 23.10
C PRO A 173 3.42 -8.79 22.14
N THR A 174 2.25 -9.18 21.64
CA THR A 174 2.02 -10.23 20.61
C THR A 174 2.07 -9.63 19.19
N ASP A 175 3.06 -8.78 18.94
CA ASP A 175 3.17 -7.96 17.73
C ASP A 175 4.33 -8.39 16.81
N SER A 176 4.85 -9.61 16.96
CA SER A 176 6.00 -10.08 16.16
C SER A 176 5.68 -10.04 14.67
N MET A 177 4.49 -10.53 14.29
CA MET A 177 4.06 -10.54 12.89
C MET A 177 3.78 -9.14 12.36
N SER A 178 3.11 -8.29 13.14
CA SER A 178 2.79 -6.92 12.71
C SER A 178 4.04 -6.05 12.60
N SER A 179 4.96 -6.12 13.57
CA SER A 179 6.25 -5.44 13.53
C SER A 179 7.15 -5.92 12.39
N LEU A 180 7.15 -7.23 12.09
CA LEU A 180 7.87 -7.76 10.94
C LEU A 180 7.30 -7.21 9.62
N LYS A 181 5.98 -7.22 9.45
CA LYS A 181 5.32 -6.64 8.26
C LYS A 181 5.56 -5.14 8.12
N ALA A 182 5.59 -4.40 9.22
CA ALA A 182 5.94 -2.98 9.21
C ALA A 182 7.38 -2.77 8.70
N SER A 183 8.33 -3.58 9.19
CA SER A 183 9.72 -3.56 8.74
C SER A 183 9.85 -3.92 7.26
N GLU A 184 9.12 -4.94 6.79
CA GLU A 184 9.07 -5.30 5.36
C GLU A 184 8.58 -4.12 4.51
N LYS A 185 7.56 -3.39 4.96
CA LYS A 185 7.01 -2.22 4.26
C LYS A 185 8.02 -1.08 4.18
N GLU A 186 8.74 -0.79 5.25
CA GLU A 186 9.80 0.22 5.26
C GLU A 186 10.95 -0.14 4.30
N ILE A 187 11.37 -1.41 4.31
CA ILE A 187 12.41 -1.90 3.39
C ILE A 187 11.93 -1.81 1.93
N ALA A 188 10.69 -2.21 1.64
CA ALA A 188 10.13 -2.10 0.29
C ALA A 188 10.03 -0.64 -0.17
N ALA A 189 9.62 0.28 0.70
CA ALA A 189 9.62 1.71 0.40
C ALA A 189 11.03 2.24 0.06
N SER A 190 12.08 1.70 0.69
CA SER A 190 13.47 2.07 0.39
C SER A 190 14.00 1.55 -0.96
N ALA A 191 13.36 0.51 -1.52
CA ALA A 191 13.64 0.00 -2.87
C ALA A 191 12.99 0.86 -3.96
N GLY A 192 11.97 1.65 -3.61
CA GLY A 192 11.33 2.59 -4.51
C GLY A 192 12.17 3.85 -4.78
N ASP A 193 11.68 4.68 -5.70
CA ASP A 193 12.35 5.93 -6.11
C ASP A 193 11.34 7.07 -6.30
N LEU A 194 10.26 7.04 -5.50
CA LEU A 194 9.30 8.14 -5.47
C LEU A 194 9.94 9.44 -4.96
N PRO A 195 9.61 10.61 -5.55
CA PRO A 195 10.15 11.89 -5.10
C PRO A 195 9.81 12.19 -3.64
N ARG A 196 10.81 12.56 -2.83
CA ARG A 196 10.64 12.88 -1.40
C ARG A 196 9.60 13.98 -1.17
N ASP A 197 9.56 15.02 -2.00
CA ASP A 197 8.58 16.09 -1.85
C ASP A 197 7.16 15.62 -2.16
N GLY A 198 7.01 14.69 -3.12
CA GLY A 198 5.74 14.01 -3.36
C GLY A 198 5.26 13.23 -2.13
N LEU A 199 6.16 12.47 -1.49
CA LEU A 199 5.84 11.72 -0.26
C LEU A 199 5.44 12.65 0.89
N LYS A 200 6.10 13.82 1.04
CA LYS A 200 5.70 14.84 2.03
C LYS A 200 4.30 15.37 1.77
N ILE A 201 3.90 15.58 0.52
CA ILE A 201 2.54 16.00 0.18
C ILE A 201 1.52 14.90 0.49
N LEU A 202 1.82 13.63 0.20
CA LEU A 202 0.92 12.52 0.57
C LEU A 202 0.70 12.47 2.10
N GLU A 203 1.77 12.66 2.88
CA GLU A 203 1.69 12.73 4.34
C GLU A 203 0.91 13.96 4.83
N LYS A 204 1.16 15.13 4.22
CA LYS A 204 0.40 16.36 4.50
C LYS A 204 -1.10 16.14 4.25
N ASN A 205 -1.45 15.50 3.14
CA ASN A 205 -2.84 15.24 2.78
C ASN A 205 -3.52 14.30 3.76
N ARG A 206 -2.83 13.28 4.29
CA ARG A 206 -3.37 12.43 5.36
C ARG A 206 -3.72 13.24 6.60
N LYS A 207 -2.82 14.13 7.04
CA LYS A 207 -3.05 15.00 8.20
C LYS A 207 -4.20 15.98 7.98
N ILE A 208 -4.30 16.57 6.79
CA ILE A 208 -5.44 17.43 6.43
C ILE A 208 -6.73 16.61 6.49
N ALA A 209 -6.77 15.42 5.87
CA ALA A 209 -7.96 14.59 5.88
C ALA A 209 -8.42 14.21 7.30
N GLU A 210 -7.47 13.89 8.19
CA GLU A 210 -7.75 13.59 9.60
C GLU A 210 -8.24 14.83 10.37
N ASN A 211 -7.57 15.98 10.23
CA ASN A 211 -7.89 17.20 10.98
C ASN A 211 -9.20 17.85 10.53
N ASP A 212 -9.48 17.85 9.23
CA ASP A 212 -10.63 18.51 8.61
C ASP A 212 -11.81 17.54 8.40
N GLY A 213 -11.69 16.29 8.86
CA GLY A 213 -12.79 15.31 8.84
C GLY A 213 -13.19 14.84 7.45
N VAL A 214 -12.26 14.80 6.49
CA VAL A 214 -12.51 14.31 5.13
C VAL A 214 -12.77 12.80 5.18
N PRO A 215 -13.88 12.29 4.64
CA PRO A 215 -14.18 10.87 4.65
C PRO A 215 -13.09 10.00 4.01
N ALA A 216 -12.91 8.82 4.61
CA ALA A 216 -11.78 7.95 4.30
C ALA A 216 -11.75 7.47 2.84
N ASP A 217 -12.92 7.26 2.22
CA ASP A 217 -13.03 6.89 0.81
C ASP A 217 -12.59 8.02 -0.14
N GLU A 218 -12.91 9.27 0.19
CA GLU A 218 -12.48 10.44 -0.56
C GLU A 218 -10.97 10.71 -0.40
N ALA A 219 -10.47 10.68 0.84
CA ALA A 219 -9.04 10.83 1.10
C ALA A 219 -8.22 9.74 0.38
N LYS A 220 -8.71 8.49 0.37
CA LYS A 220 -8.10 7.37 -0.37
C LYS A 220 -8.10 7.61 -1.87
N GLY A 221 -9.19 8.13 -2.44
CA GLY A 221 -9.26 8.43 -3.87
C GLY A 221 -8.32 9.57 -4.28
N VAL A 222 -8.15 10.59 -3.44
CA VAL A 222 -7.15 11.65 -3.62
C VAL A 222 -5.72 11.08 -3.55
N GLU A 223 -5.43 10.25 -2.55
CA GLU A 223 -4.11 9.62 -2.40
C GLU A 223 -3.77 8.79 -3.64
N GLU A 224 -4.71 7.98 -4.14
CA GLU A 224 -4.50 7.18 -5.35
C GLU A 224 -4.20 8.03 -6.59
N CYS A 225 -5.00 9.07 -6.83
CA CYS A 225 -4.77 9.99 -7.95
C CYS A 225 -3.38 10.63 -7.87
N ASN A 226 -2.97 11.07 -6.67
CA ASN A 226 -1.65 11.63 -6.45
C ASN A 226 -0.52 10.63 -6.66
N ARG A 227 -0.69 9.37 -6.24
CA ARG A 227 0.29 8.32 -6.55
C ARG A 227 0.44 8.12 -8.05
N TRP A 228 -0.66 8.09 -8.80
CA TRP A 228 -0.61 8.00 -10.26
C TRP A 228 0.13 9.19 -10.88
N ARG A 229 -0.13 10.41 -10.39
CA ARG A 229 0.59 11.61 -10.80
C ARG A 229 2.10 11.48 -10.54
N LEU A 230 2.50 11.05 -9.35
CA LEU A 230 3.92 10.85 -9.01
C LEU A 230 4.60 9.79 -9.89
N TYR A 231 3.91 8.68 -10.19
CA TYR A 231 4.44 7.64 -11.08
C TYR A 231 4.80 8.20 -12.45
N VAL A 232 3.92 9.02 -13.03
CA VAL A 232 4.13 9.62 -14.35
C VAL A 232 5.00 10.88 -14.31
N GLY A 233 5.58 11.22 -13.16
CA GLY A 233 6.54 12.32 -13.00
C GLY A 233 5.89 13.70 -12.84
N LEU A 234 4.63 13.75 -12.37
CA LEU A 234 3.94 14.96 -11.99
C LEU A 234 3.98 15.16 -10.47
N ASN A 235 3.77 16.40 -10.03
CA ASN A 235 3.65 16.72 -8.62
C ASN A 235 2.33 16.20 -8.05
N ALA A 236 2.38 15.70 -6.82
CA ALA A 236 1.19 15.46 -6.01
C ALA A 236 0.49 16.80 -5.70
N LEU A 237 -0.83 16.77 -5.70
CA LEU A 237 -1.71 17.89 -5.40
C LEU A 237 -2.02 17.90 -3.90
N VAL A 238 -2.06 19.10 -3.31
CA VAL A 238 -2.47 19.27 -1.92
C VAL A 238 -3.98 19.02 -1.82
N LEU A 239 -4.40 18.20 -0.85
CA LEU A 239 -5.82 18.00 -0.56
C LEU A 239 -6.39 19.32 -0.03
N ASP A 240 -7.52 19.74 -0.60
CA ASP A 240 -8.23 20.96 -0.24
C ASP A 240 -9.62 20.57 0.31
N PRO A 241 -9.85 20.71 1.63
CA PRO A 241 -11.12 20.33 2.27
C PRO A 241 -12.32 21.07 1.67
N GLU A 242 -12.20 22.35 1.34
CA GLU A 242 -13.26 23.15 0.74
C GLU A 242 -13.63 22.63 -0.67
N LEU A 243 -12.66 22.16 -1.45
CA LEU A 243 -12.92 21.48 -2.72
C LEU A 243 -13.54 20.09 -2.52
N CYS A 244 -13.21 19.37 -1.44
CA CYS A 244 -13.89 18.11 -1.10
C CYS A 244 -15.37 18.38 -0.80
N GLU A 245 -15.68 19.41 -0.01
CA GLU A 245 -17.06 19.78 0.31
C GLU A 245 -17.85 20.26 -0.93
N ALA A 246 -17.26 21.12 -1.76
CA ALA A 246 -17.86 21.52 -3.04
C ALA A 246 -18.12 20.33 -3.97
N SER A 247 -17.21 19.35 -3.98
CA SER A 247 -17.36 18.12 -4.75
C SER A 247 -18.48 17.23 -4.19
N ARG A 248 -18.57 17.10 -2.86
CA ARG A 248 -19.58 16.26 -2.18
C ARG A 248 -20.97 16.84 -2.37
N ASP A 249 -21.07 18.16 -2.29
CA ASP A 249 -22.30 18.92 -2.56
C ASP A 249 -22.80 18.67 -3.99
N HIS A 250 -21.92 18.72 -5.00
CA HIS A 250 -22.32 18.43 -6.39
C HIS A 250 -22.73 16.97 -6.60
N SER A 251 -21.99 16.02 -6.00
CA SER A 251 -22.37 14.61 -6.02
C SER A 251 -23.75 14.39 -5.38
N THR A 252 -24.06 15.14 -4.32
CA THR A 252 -25.35 15.11 -3.63
C THR A 252 -26.45 15.69 -4.51
N ASP A 253 -26.22 16.85 -5.14
CA ASP A 253 -27.13 17.46 -6.12
C ASP A 253 -27.47 16.45 -7.23
N MET A 254 -26.45 15.84 -7.86
CA MET A 254 -26.64 14.84 -8.93
C MET A 254 -27.53 13.67 -8.47
N LYS A 255 -27.25 13.14 -7.28
CA LYS A 255 -28.00 12.03 -6.68
C LYS A 255 -29.44 12.41 -6.36
N GLU A 256 -29.66 13.53 -5.67
CA GLU A 256 -30.97 13.90 -5.13
C GLU A 256 -31.89 14.53 -6.18
N LYS A 257 -31.32 15.22 -7.17
CA LYS A 257 -32.08 15.87 -8.25
C LYS A 257 -32.16 15.02 -9.52
N GLY A 258 -31.50 13.86 -9.55
CA GLY A 258 -31.63 12.88 -10.63
C GLY A 258 -31.01 13.34 -11.95
N PHE A 259 -29.84 13.96 -11.91
CA PHE A 259 -29.11 14.39 -13.12
C PHE A 259 -27.65 13.94 -13.06
N PHE A 260 -26.99 13.91 -14.22
CA PHE A 260 -25.56 13.64 -14.33
C PHE A 260 -24.93 14.59 -15.33
N ALA A 261 -24.45 15.73 -14.84
CA ALA A 261 -23.85 16.80 -15.65
C ALA A 261 -22.89 17.65 -14.82
N HIS A 262 -21.96 18.33 -15.50
CA HIS A 262 -21.09 19.32 -14.87
C HIS A 262 -21.87 20.55 -14.39
N GLU A 263 -22.94 20.91 -15.12
CA GLU A 263 -23.82 22.01 -14.74
C GLU A 263 -24.91 21.53 -13.78
N SER A 264 -25.00 22.15 -12.60
CA SER A 264 -26.08 21.90 -11.64
C SER A 264 -27.31 22.76 -12.00
N PRO A 265 -28.53 22.20 -11.95
CA PRO A 265 -29.77 22.98 -12.07
C PRO A 265 -30.09 23.77 -10.79
N VAL A 266 -29.33 23.58 -9.71
CA VAL A 266 -29.57 24.27 -8.43
C VAL A 266 -29.10 25.74 -8.52
N PRO A 267 -29.97 26.72 -8.16
CA PRO A 267 -29.62 28.13 -8.23
C PRO A 267 -28.34 28.47 -7.44
N GLY A 268 -27.44 29.24 -8.06
CA GLY A 268 -26.18 29.65 -7.45
C GLY A 268 -25.07 28.57 -7.44
N LYS A 269 -25.32 27.37 -7.97
CA LYS A 269 -24.36 26.24 -8.01
C LYS A 269 -24.04 25.76 -9.44
N LYS A 270 -24.39 26.56 -10.45
CA LYS A 270 -24.44 26.13 -11.85
C LYS A 270 -23.12 25.49 -12.29
N THR A 271 -22.00 26.17 -12.14
CA THR A 271 -20.70 25.68 -12.62
C THR A 271 -19.80 25.19 -11.49
N PRO A 272 -18.75 24.40 -11.77
CA PRO A 272 -17.75 24.02 -10.75
C PRO A 272 -17.13 25.24 -10.05
N TRP A 273 -16.98 26.36 -10.75
CA TRP A 273 -16.46 27.61 -10.19
C TRP A 273 -17.44 28.27 -9.21
N ASP A 274 -18.73 28.26 -9.54
CA ASP A 274 -19.78 28.77 -8.64
C ASP A 274 -19.81 27.94 -7.34
N ARG A 275 -19.75 26.60 -7.48
CA ARG A 275 -19.70 25.69 -6.34
C ARG A 275 -18.47 25.90 -5.48
N ALA A 276 -17.27 25.92 -6.06
CA ALA A 276 -16.04 26.20 -5.33
C ALA A 276 -16.10 27.54 -4.57
N LYS A 277 -16.62 28.59 -5.21
CA LYS A 277 -16.79 29.92 -4.60
C LYS A 277 -17.73 29.89 -3.39
N ASN A 278 -18.80 29.10 -3.43
CA ASN A 278 -19.74 28.98 -2.31
C ASN A 278 -19.09 28.36 -1.06
N PHE A 279 -18.03 27.56 -1.24
CA PHE A 279 -17.21 27.00 -0.16
C PHE A 279 -15.95 27.84 0.14
N GLY A 280 -15.83 29.04 -0.44
CA GLY A 280 -14.70 29.93 -0.18
C GLY A 280 -13.38 29.55 -0.88
N THR A 281 -13.44 28.68 -1.89
CA THR A 281 -12.26 28.23 -2.66
C THR A 281 -12.42 28.49 -4.16
N THR A 282 -11.47 28.04 -4.98
CA THR A 282 -11.46 28.20 -6.44
C THR A 282 -11.17 26.89 -7.14
N SER A 283 -11.87 26.66 -8.26
CA SER A 283 -11.67 25.49 -9.12
C SER A 283 -10.96 25.87 -10.42
N SER A 284 -10.18 24.93 -10.95
CA SER A 284 -9.53 24.96 -12.26
C SER A 284 -9.97 23.80 -13.16
N GLY A 285 -10.85 22.91 -12.68
CA GLY A 285 -11.37 21.80 -13.46
C GLY A 285 -12.21 20.84 -12.61
N GLU A 286 -12.97 19.99 -13.30
CA GLU A 286 -13.84 18.99 -12.68
C GLU A 286 -13.87 17.70 -13.50
N ASN A 287 -13.90 16.56 -12.80
CA ASN A 287 -14.33 15.29 -13.35
C ASN A 287 -15.54 14.79 -12.54
N ILE A 288 -16.53 14.18 -13.23
CA ILE A 288 -17.68 13.53 -12.57
C ILE A 288 -17.76 12.06 -12.98
N TYR A 289 -18.22 11.22 -12.07
CA TYR A 289 -18.39 9.78 -12.32
C TYR A 289 -19.61 9.23 -11.59
N MET A 290 -20.27 8.27 -12.22
CA MET A 290 -21.36 7.50 -11.64
C MET A 290 -21.17 6.03 -12.02
N GLY A 291 -21.32 5.12 -11.05
CA GLY A 291 -21.36 3.67 -11.32
C GLY A 291 -20.62 2.78 -10.33
N SER A 292 -19.91 3.35 -9.36
CA SER A 292 -19.23 2.58 -8.30
C SER A 292 -19.26 3.34 -6.99
N THR A 293 -19.31 2.60 -5.89
CA THR A 293 -19.15 3.14 -4.54
C THR A 293 -17.69 3.21 -4.09
N ASP A 294 -16.77 2.64 -4.86
CA ASP A 294 -15.34 2.56 -4.55
C ASP A 294 -14.56 3.65 -5.30
N PRO A 295 -13.72 4.47 -4.62
CA PRO A 295 -12.91 5.52 -5.25
C PRO A 295 -12.00 5.00 -6.36
N HIS A 296 -11.50 3.76 -6.25
CA HIS A 296 -10.69 3.16 -7.31
C HIS A 296 -11.47 3.00 -8.61
N GLY A 297 -12.77 2.67 -8.52
CA GLY A 297 -13.67 2.62 -9.67
C GLY A 297 -13.83 3.98 -10.34
N ALA A 298 -13.97 5.06 -9.56
CA ALA A 298 -14.09 6.42 -10.08
C ALA A 298 -12.79 6.89 -10.76
N ASN A 299 -11.64 6.75 -10.08
CA ASN A 299 -10.33 7.08 -10.63
C ASN A 299 -10.05 6.30 -11.93
N THR A 300 -10.37 5.00 -11.96
CA THR A 300 -10.21 4.18 -13.16
C THR A 300 -11.15 4.61 -14.29
N GLY A 301 -12.40 4.98 -13.96
CA GLY A 301 -13.37 5.51 -14.92
C GLY A 301 -12.88 6.81 -15.56
N TRP A 302 -12.35 7.74 -14.77
CA TRP A 302 -11.72 8.97 -15.27
C TRP A 302 -10.46 8.69 -16.07
N PHE A 303 -9.62 7.74 -15.64
CA PHE A 303 -8.41 7.36 -16.35
C PHE A 303 -8.68 6.90 -17.78
N TYR A 304 -9.79 6.17 -18.01
CA TYR A 304 -10.16 5.66 -19.34
C TYR A 304 -11.04 6.61 -20.17
N SER A 305 -11.39 7.78 -19.63
CA SER A 305 -12.06 8.85 -20.38
C SER A 305 -11.03 9.90 -20.81
N PRO A 306 -10.78 10.12 -22.11
CA PRO A 306 -9.73 11.04 -22.56
C PRO A 306 -9.78 12.44 -21.94
N GLY A 307 -10.96 13.06 -21.86
CA GLY A 307 -11.12 14.39 -21.24
C GLY A 307 -10.79 14.39 -19.75
N HIS A 308 -11.33 13.41 -19.00
CA HIS A 308 -11.07 13.29 -17.57
C HIS A 308 -9.61 12.92 -17.27
N HIS A 309 -9.03 12.02 -18.08
CA HIS A 309 -7.61 11.66 -18.03
C HIS A 309 -6.73 12.89 -18.20
N LYS A 310 -7.01 13.74 -19.20
CA LYS A 310 -6.29 15.02 -19.37
C LYS A 310 -6.38 15.89 -18.13
N ASN A 311 -7.55 15.97 -17.50
CA ASN A 311 -7.74 16.77 -16.30
C ASN A 311 -6.97 16.21 -15.09
N MET A 312 -7.02 14.89 -14.85
CA MET A 312 -6.28 14.21 -13.75
C MET A 312 -4.78 14.45 -13.81
N PHE A 313 -4.21 14.50 -15.00
CA PHE A 313 -2.76 14.63 -15.24
C PHE A 313 -2.36 16.03 -15.72
N ASN A 314 -3.23 17.03 -15.57
CA ASN A 314 -2.91 18.41 -15.90
C ASN A 314 -1.85 18.95 -14.93
N ARG A 315 -0.80 19.57 -15.48
CA ARG A 315 0.33 20.18 -14.75
C ARG A 315 -0.05 21.48 -14.05
N GLY A 316 -1.12 22.15 -14.51
CA GLY A 316 -1.54 23.45 -13.99
C GLY A 316 -2.27 23.40 -12.65
N HIS A 317 -2.62 22.21 -12.16
CA HIS A 317 -3.29 22.03 -10.86
C HIS A 317 -2.26 21.96 -9.73
N SER A 318 -2.61 22.50 -8.57
CA SER A 318 -1.84 22.42 -7.32
C SER A 318 -2.66 21.84 -6.15
N ARG A 319 -4.00 21.89 -6.25
CA ARG A 319 -4.96 21.43 -5.26
C ARG A 319 -5.95 20.43 -5.85
N ILE A 320 -6.50 19.56 -5.00
CA ILE A 320 -7.51 18.56 -5.36
C ILE A 320 -8.51 18.37 -4.23
N GLY A 321 -9.79 18.23 -4.59
CA GLY A 321 -10.84 17.73 -3.73
C GLY A 321 -11.58 16.58 -4.41
N LEU A 322 -12.10 15.65 -3.60
CA LEU A 322 -12.91 14.53 -4.06
C LEU A 322 -14.12 14.42 -3.15
N GLY A 323 -15.30 14.24 -3.72
CA GLY A 323 -16.56 14.23 -2.97
C GLY A 323 -17.54 13.19 -3.49
N ARG A 324 -18.19 12.45 -2.59
CA ARG A 324 -19.07 11.33 -2.91
C ARG A 324 -20.48 11.49 -2.35
N ALA A 325 -21.47 11.03 -3.13
CA ALA A 325 -22.82 10.76 -2.63
C ALA A 325 -23.41 9.48 -3.29
N GLY A 326 -23.51 8.40 -2.51
CA GLY A 326 -23.89 7.10 -3.05
C GLY A 326 -22.90 6.62 -4.12
N GLY A 327 -23.40 6.31 -5.33
CA GLY A 327 -22.56 5.94 -6.48
C GLY A 327 -22.01 7.11 -7.31
N HIS A 328 -22.25 8.36 -6.90
CA HIS A 328 -21.81 9.58 -7.59
C HIS A 328 -20.52 10.13 -6.97
N TRP A 329 -19.61 10.55 -7.83
CA TRP A 329 -18.33 11.12 -7.47
C TRP A 329 -18.07 12.39 -8.28
N THR A 330 -17.49 13.38 -7.62
CA THR A 330 -17.01 14.61 -8.22
C THR A 330 -15.57 14.82 -7.74
N GLN A 331 -14.66 15.07 -8.67
CA GLN A 331 -13.26 15.40 -8.41
C GLN A 331 -13.00 16.81 -8.95
N MET A 332 -12.74 17.75 -8.06
CA MET A 332 -12.42 19.13 -8.41
C MET A 332 -10.94 19.39 -8.22
N PHE A 333 -10.39 20.27 -9.05
CA PHE A 333 -8.99 20.67 -9.00
C PHE A 333 -8.90 22.18 -8.76
N GLY A 334 -7.80 22.64 -8.16
CA GLY A 334 -7.51 24.06 -7.96
C GLY A 334 -6.07 24.42 -8.35
N ARG A 335 -5.84 25.71 -8.59
CA ARG A 335 -4.48 26.30 -8.70
C ARG A 335 -3.99 26.80 -7.34
#